data_AF-R6ZP62-F1
#
_entry.id   AF-R6ZP62-F1
#
_cell.length_a   1.000
_cell.length_b   1.000
_cell.length_c   1.000
_cell.angle_alpha   90.00
_cell.angle_beta   90.00
_cell.angle_gamma   90.00
#
_symmetry.space_group_name_H-M   'P 1'
#
loop_
_entity.id
_entity.type
_entity.pdbx_description
1 polymer ?
#
loop_
_entity_poly.entity_id
_entity_poly.type
_entity_poly.pdbx_seq_one_letter_code
_entity_poly.pdbx_strand_id
1 'polypeptide(L)'
;MIIEIDFNSEEALYLQLRNQIILGIATSRFQEGDTLPSVRQLADEIGINMHTVNKAYSVLRQEGFVKVDRRKGAVIALDIDKIRTIEEMDEQLRVILAKGICKGISKEEVHCMIDEIYEEYEK
;
A
#
# COMPACT_ATOMS: atom_id res chain seq x y z
N MET A 1 -12.61 8.90 6.08
CA MET A 1 -11.63 8.46 5.05
C MET A 1 -11.97 7.00 4.78
N ILE A 2 -12.26 6.57 3.55
CA ILE A 2 -12.70 5.17 3.37
C ILE A 2 -11.44 4.29 3.27
N ILE A 3 -11.06 3.68 4.39
CA ILE A 3 -10.09 2.58 4.47
C ILE A 3 -10.87 1.33 4.85
N GLU A 4 -10.76 0.29 4.02
CA GLU A 4 -11.44 -0.99 4.23
C GLU A 4 -10.44 -2.04 4.72
N ILE A 5 -10.79 -2.73 5.81
CA ILE A 5 -9.98 -3.79 6.41
C ILE A 5 -10.84 -5.05 6.50
N ASP A 6 -10.33 -6.14 5.95
CA ASP A 6 -10.95 -7.45 6.08
C ASP A 6 -10.36 -8.19 7.28
N PHE A 7 -11.17 -8.28 8.34
CA PHE A 7 -10.80 -8.98 9.57
C PHE A 7 -10.78 -10.50 9.43
N ASN A 8 -11.34 -11.06 8.34
CA ASN A 8 -11.33 -12.50 8.06
C ASN A 8 -10.18 -12.92 7.14
N SER A 9 -9.45 -11.95 6.57
CA SER A 9 -8.28 -12.22 5.74
C SER A 9 -7.13 -12.78 6.57
N GLU A 10 -6.35 -13.68 5.97
CA GLU A 10 -5.10 -14.18 6.54
C GLU A 10 -3.97 -13.12 6.53
N GLU A 11 -4.15 -12.03 5.78
CA GLU A 11 -3.19 -10.92 5.74
C GLU A 11 -3.22 -10.12 7.04
N ALA A 12 -2.03 -9.87 7.60
CA ALA A 12 -1.90 -9.07 8.81
C ALA A 12 -2.52 -7.66 8.64
N LEU A 13 -3.34 -7.22 9.59
CA LEU A 13 -4.09 -5.95 9.52
C LEU A 13 -3.22 -4.71 9.24
N TYR A 14 -1.97 -4.69 9.70
CA TYR A 14 -1.07 -3.56 9.41
C TYR A 14 -0.63 -3.52 7.95
N LEU A 15 -0.53 -4.68 7.28
CA LEU A 15 -0.24 -4.77 5.84
C LEU A 15 -1.46 -4.34 5.04
N GLN A 16 -2.66 -4.80 5.40
CA GLN A 16 -3.90 -4.35 4.78
C GLN A 16 -4.03 -2.82 4.85
N LEU A 17 -3.84 -2.24 6.04
CA LEU A 17 -3.89 -0.79 6.24
C LEU A 17 -2.83 -0.04 5.40
N ARG A 18 -1.59 -0.54 5.40
CA ARG A 18 -0.53 0.01 4.56
C ARG A 18 -0.93 -0.01 3.08
N ASN A 19 -1.40 -1.16 2.59
CA ASN A 19 -1.77 -1.34 1.19
C ASN A 19 -2.90 -0.38 0.80
N GLN A 20 -3.92 -0.23 1.65
CA GLN A 20 -5.04 0.71 1.41
C GLN A 20 -4.57 2.16 1.29
N ILE A 21 -3.57 2.57 2.07
CA ILE A 21 -2.99 3.91 1.95
C ILE A 21 -2.22 4.05 0.63
N ILE A 22 -1.40 3.07 0.26
CA ILE A 22 -0.67 3.07 -1.02
C ILE A 22 -1.64 3.10 -2.21
N LEU A 23 -2.71 2.31 -2.18
CA LEU A 23 -3.80 2.32 -3.17
C LEU A 23 -4.48 3.69 -3.24
N GLY A 24 -4.75 4.31 -2.09
CA GLY A 24 -5.31 5.66 -2.04
C GLY A 24 -4.39 6.72 -2.64
N ILE A 25 -3.08 6.57 -2.48
CA ILE A 25 -2.07 7.43 -3.15
C ILE A 25 -2.07 7.19 -4.65
N ALA A 26 -2.00 5.92 -5.09
CA ALA A 26 -1.96 5.55 -6.51
C ALA A 26 -3.19 6.05 -7.27
N THR A 27 -4.36 6.03 -6.62
CA THR A 27 -5.65 6.52 -7.16
C THR A 27 -5.94 7.98 -6.85
N SER A 28 -4.94 8.76 -6.43
CA SER A 28 -5.05 10.20 -6.12
C SER A 28 -6.08 10.58 -5.04
N ARG A 29 -6.61 9.62 -4.27
CA ARG A 29 -7.47 9.86 -3.09
C ARG A 29 -6.69 10.49 -1.95
N PHE A 30 -5.40 10.20 -1.88
CA PHE A 30 -4.42 10.88 -1.05
C PHE A 30 -3.37 11.51 -1.94
N GLN A 31 -3.05 12.77 -1.68
CA GLN A 31 -2.06 13.52 -2.44
C GLN A 31 -0.85 13.85 -1.56
N GLU A 32 0.29 14.08 -2.18
CA GLU A 32 1.48 14.50 -1.46
C GLU A 32 1.20 15.76 -0.63
N GLY A 33 1.57 15.74 0.66
CA GLY A 33 1.30 16.83 1.58
C GLY A 33 -0.01 16.70 2.37
N ASP A 34 -0.88 15.76 2.02
CA ASP A 34 -2.08 15.44 2.81
C ASP A 34 -1.71 14.89 4.19
N THR A 35 -2.50 15.27 5.19
CA THR A 35 -2.34 14.76 6.55
C THR A 35 -3.14 13.48 6.72
N LEU A 36 -2.49 12.42 7.19
CA LEU A 36 -3.18 11.23 7.66
C LEU A 36 -3.75 11.49 9.07
N PRO A 37 -4.83 10.78 9.48
CA PRO A 37 -5.32 10.87 10.84
C PRO A 37 -4.24 10.47 11.85
N SER A 38 -4.38 10.93 13.11
CA SER A 38 -3.50 10.41 14.15
C SER A 38 -3.71 8.91 14.35
N VAL A 39 -2.69 8.24 14.87
CA VAL A 39 -2.74 6.80 15.19
C VAL A 39 -3.97 6.44 16.04
N ARG A 40 -4.32 7.30 17.01
CA ARG A 40 -5.49 7.09 17.86
C ARG A 40 -6.78 7.24 17.06
N GLN A 41 -6.92 8.34 16.31
CA GLN A 41 -8.11 8.58 15.49
C GLN A 41 -8.36 7.46 14.49
N LEU A 42 -7.30 6.98 13.81
CA LEU A 42 -7.45 5.94 12.81
C LEU A 42 -7.74 4.57 13.44
N ALA A 43 -7.11 4.27 14.59
CA ALA A 43 -7.41 3.07 15.36
C ALA A 43 -8.89 3.04 15.78
N ASP A 44 -9.42 4.18 16.23
CA ASP A 44 -10.81 4.32 16.64
C ASP A 44 -11.78 4.27 15.44
N GLU A 45 -11.44 4.88 14.29
CA GLU A 45 -12.26 4.88 13.06
C GLU A 45 -12.40 3.47 12.47
N ILE A 46 -11.32 2.70 12.44
CA ILE A 46 -11.29 1.33 11.87
C ILE A 46 -11.72 0.28 12.91
N GLY A 47 -11.51 0.54 14.21
CA GLY A 47 -11.71 -0.44 15.27
C GLY A 47 -10.56 -1.45 15.41
N ILE A 48 -9.31 -1.01 15.23
CA ILE A 48 -8.11 -1.85 15.38
C ILE A 48 -7.17 -1.33 16.47
N ASN A 49 -6.23 -2.16 16.90
CA ASN A 49 -5.24 -1.77 17.90
C ASN A 49 -4.33 -0.63 17.40
N MET A 50 -4.09 0.38 18.25
CA MET A 50 -3.16 1.48 17.96
C MET A 50 -1.75 1.03 17.56
N HIS A 51 -1.26 -0.09 18.10
CA HIS A 51 0.04 -0.67 17.72
C HIS A 51 0.04 -1.18 16.27
N THR A 52 -1.09 -1.67 15.77
CA THR A 52 -1.26 -2.07 14.37
C THR A 52 -1.16 -0.86 13.45
N VAL A 53 -1.85 0.24 13.79
CA VAL A 53 -1.77 1.51 13.03
C VAL A 53 -0.35 2.09 13.07
N ASN A 54 0.26 2.14 14.26
CA ASN A 54 1.66 2.57 14.42
C ASN A 54 2.61 1.76 13.54
N LYS A 55 2.42 0.44 13.47
CA LYS A 55 3.24 -0.44 12.63
C LYS A 55 3.04 -0.12 11.16
N ALA A 56 1.81 0.05 10.69
CA ALA A 56 1.52 0.44 9.30
C ALA A 56 2.19 1.78 8.94
N TYR A 57 2.04 2.81 9.79
CA TYR A 57 2.66 4.12 9.56
C TYR A 57 4.19 4.07 9.58
N SER A 58 4.77 3.23 10.43
CA SER A 58 6.22 3.05 10.49
C SER A 58 6.75 2.40 9.20
N VAL A 59 6.04 1.40 8.66
CA VAL A 59 6.40 0.76 7.39
C VAL A 59 6.24 1.74 6.22
N LEU A 60 5.11 2.45 6.13
CA LEU A 60 4.90 3.47 5.10
C LEU A 60 5.99 4.55 5.12
N ARG A 61 6.47 4.92 6.31
CA ARG A 61 7.56 5.87 6.46
C ARG A 61 8.90 5.29 5.99
N GLN A 62 9.16 4.02 6.29
CA GLN A 62 10.38 3.34 5.83
C GLN A 62 10.39 3.17 4.30
N GLU A 63 9.22 2.95 3.71
CA GLU A 63 8.99 2.82 2.26
C GLU A 63 8.88 4.18 1.55
N GLY A 64 8.93 5.31 2.29
CA GLY A 64 8.96 6.66 1.70
C GLY A 64 7.59 7.26 1.34
N PHE A 65 6.48 6.57 1.64
CA PHE A 65 5.10 7.02 1.38
C PHE A 65 4.56 8.00 2.42
N VAL A 66 5.19 8.07 3.60
CA VAL A 66 4.78 8.95 4.71
C VAL A 66 6.00 9.59 5.37
N LYS A 67 5.89 10.85 5.77
CA LYS A 67 6.85 11.54 6.65
C LYS A 67 6.18 12.08 7.90
N VAL A 68 6.97 12.35 8.93
CA VAL A 68 6.49 12.98 10.16
C VAL A 68 6.77 14.48 10.09
N ASP A 69 5.70 15.28 10.10
CA ASP A 69 5.73 16.73 10.25
C ASP A 69 5.47 17.11 11.72
N ARG A 70 6.25 18.04 12.25
CA ARG A 70 6.18 18.47 13.66
C ARG A 70 4.81 19.05 14.07
N ARG A 71 4.09 19.68 13.15
CA ARG A 71 2.81 20.35 13.42
C ARG A 71 1.62 19.54 12.95
N LYS A 72 1.79 18.80 11.85
CA LYS A 72 0.71 18.09 11.17
C LYS A 72 0.66 16.59 11.47
N GLY A 73 1.69 16.01 12.09
CA GLY A 73 1.75 14.57 12.35
C GLY A 73 2.18 13.79 11.11
N ALA A 74 1.51 12.69 10.80
CA ALA A 74 1.82 11.88 9.62
C ALA A 74 1.31 12.57 8.35
N VAL A 75 2.18 12.73 7.36
CA VAL A 75 1.90 13.43 6.10
C VAL A 75 2.34 12.55 4.93
N ILE A 76 1.52 12.46 3.89
CA ILE A 76 1.87 11.75 2.66
C ILE A 76 3.11 12.38 2.04
N ALA A 77 4.06 11.54 1.67
CA ALA A 77 5.28 11.91 0.98
C ALA A 77 5.54 10.90 -0.14
N LEU A 78 6.23 11.32 -1.19
CA LEU A 78 6.66 10.42 -2.26
C LEU A 78 8.17 10.54 -2.38
N ASP A 79 8.90 9.75 -1.57
CA ASP A 79 10.35 9.64 -1.75
C ASP A 79 10.64 8.80 -2.99
N ILE A 80 11.20 9.42 -4.02
CA ILE A 80 11.35 8.82 -5.34
C ILE A 80 12.71 8.13 -5.43
N ASP A 81 12.81 6.91 -4.90
CA ASP A 81 13.90 5.98 -5.24
C ASP A 81 13.43 4.97 -6.29
N LYS A 82 13.26 5.47 -7.51
CA LYS A 82 12.73 4.68 -8.64
C LYS A 82 13.53 3.41 -8.91
N ILE A 83 14.86 3.45 -8.78
CA ILE A 83 15.72 2.30 -9.07
C ILE A 83 15.44 1.21 -8.05
N ARG A 84 15.47 1.55 -6.76
CA ARG A 84 15.18 0.60 -5.69
C ARG A 84 13.77 0.03 -5.79
N THR A 85 12.77 0.85 -6.10
CA THR A 85 11.40 0.37 -6.31
C THR A 85 11.32 -0.64 -7.45
N ILE A 86 12.01 -0.40 -8.57
CA ILE A 86 12.05 -1.35 -9.69
C ILE A 86 12.72 -2.67 -9.28
N GLU A 87 13.81 -2.63 -8.53
CA GLU A 87 14.49 -3.82 -8.02
C GLU A 87 13.59 -4.63 -7.08
N GLU A 88 12.95 -3.97 -6.11
CA GLU A 88 12.01 -4.62 -5.17
C GLU A 88 10.79 -5.22 -5.92
N MET A 89 10.28 -4.53 -6.95
CA MET A 89 9.20 -5.04 -7.81
C MET A 89 9.63 -6.26 -8.62
N ASP A 90 10.83 -6.27 -9.22
CA ASP A 90 11.34 -7.42 -9.99
C ASP A 90 11.45 -8.67 -9.11
N GLU A 91 11.99 -8.53 -7.90
CA GLU A 91 12.11 -9.64 -6.95
C GLU A 91 10.75 -10.24 -6.58
N GLN A 92 9.76 -9.40 -6.29
CA GLN A 92 8.41 -9.84 -5.94
C GLN A 92 7.70 -10.49 -7.14
N LEU A 93 7.80 -9.88 -8.32
CA LEU A 93 7.20 -10.39 -9.56
C LEU A 93 7.76 -11.76 -9.92
N ARG A 94 9.07 -12.01 -9.78
CA ARG A 94 9.67 -13.33 -10.05
C ARG A 94 8.99 -14.44 -9.27
N VAL A 95 8.75 -14.24 -7.98
CA VAL A 95 8.11 -15.24 -7.12
C VAL A 95 6.66 -15.46 -7.51
N ILE A 96 5.92 -14.39 -7.83
CA ILE A 96 4.51 -14.46 -8.23
C ILE A 96 4.37 -15.16 -9.58
N LEU A 97 5.18 -14.79 -10.57
CA LEU A 97 5.16 -15.38 -11.91
C LEU A 97 5.58 -16.85 -11.88
N ALA A 98 6.58 -17.23 -11.06
CA ALA A 98 6.94 -18.64 -10.88
C ALA A 98 5.76 -19.47 -10.35
N LYS A 99 5.01 -18.96 -9.37
CA LYS A 99 3.78 -19.61 -8.88
C LYS A 99 2.71 -19.71 -9.98
N GLY A 100 2.56 -18.67 -10.80
CA GLY A 100 1.62 -18.67 -11.92
C GLY A 100 1.94 -19.73 -12.96
N ILE A 101 3.22 -19.84 -13.35
CA ILE A 101 3.70 -20.87 -14.29
C ILE A 101 3.42 -22.28 -13.75
N CYS A 102 3.69 -22.54 -12.47
CA CYS A 102 3.39 -23.84 -11.84
C CYS A 102 1.90 -24.21 -11.86
N LYS A 103 1.01 -23.23 -12.04
CA LYS A 103 -0.44 -23.40 -12.12
C LYS A 103 -0.99 -23.28 -13.54
N GLY A 104 -0.11 -23.19 -14.55
CA GLY A 104 -0.50 -23.15 -15.96
C GLY A 104 -0.97 -21.78 -16.45
N ILE A 105 -0.70 -20.69 -15.72
CA ILE A 105 -1.01 -19.33 -16.17
C ILE A 105 -0.04 -18.96 -17.30
N SER A 106 -0.59 -18.59 -18.45
CA SER A 106 0.14 -18.16 -19.63
C SER A 106 0.67 -16.73 -19.50
N LYS A 107 1.63 -16.39 -20.37
CA LYS A 107 2.18 -15.04 -20.44
C LYS A 107 1.10 -14.03 -20.84
N GLU A 108 0.21 -14.42 -21.73
CA GLU A 108 -0.89 -13.60 -22.25
C GLU A 108 -1.90 -13.27 -21.14
N GLU A 109 -2.27 -14.25 -20.32
CA GLU A 109 -3.13 -14.04 -19.15
C GLU A 109 -2.49 -13.08 -18.14
N VAL A 110 -1.18 -13.22 -17.89
CA VAL A 110 -0.44 -12.30 -17.01
C VAL A 110 -0.46 -10.87 -17.57
N HIS A 111 -0.20 -10.67 -18.86
CA HIS A 111 -0.24 -9.35 -19.47
C HIS A 111 -1.63 -8.72 -19.37
N CYS A 112 -2.69 -9.48 -19.67
CA CYS A 112 -4.07 -9.01 -19.54
C CYS A 112 -4.38 -8.55 -18.11
N MET A 113 -3.99 -9.34 -17.11
CA MET A 113 -4.19 -8.97 -15.69
C MET A 113 -3.43 -7.70 -15.31
N ILE A 114 -2.19 -7.53 -15.79
CA ILE A 114 -1.39 -6.34 -15.50
C ILE A 114 -2.07 -5.11 -16.10
N ASP A 115 -2.49 -5.19 -17.36
CA ASP A 115 -3.13 -4.08 -18.07
C ASP A 115 -4.44 -3.66 -17.35
N GLU A 116 -5.28 -4.63 -16.98
CA GLU A 116 -6.51 -4.39 -16.19
C GLU A 116 -6.23 -3.66 -14.87
N ILE A 117 -5.22 -4.10 -14.12
CA ILE A 117 -4.84 -3.48 -12.83
C ILE A 117 -4.31 -2.05 -13.03
N TYR A 118 -3.51 -1.80 -14.06
CA TYR A 118 -3.01 -0.44 -14.33
C TYR A 118 -4.14 0.52 -14.70
N GLU A 119 -5.11 0.07 -15.52
CA GLU A 119 -6.28 0.86 -15.90
C GLU A 119 -7.19 1.20 -14.71
N GLU A 120 -7.20 0.38 -13.65
CA GLU A 120 -7.91 0.70 -12.40
C GLU A 120 -7.27 1.87 -11.64
N TYR A 121 -5.96 2.06 -11.75
CA TYR A 121 -5.23 3.10 -11.03
C TYR A 121 -5.08 4.42 -11.79
N GLU A 122 -5.19 4.43 -13.12
CA GLU A 122 -5.16 5.66 -13.92
C GLU A 122 -6.49 6.43 -13.97
N LYS A 123 -7.57 5.89 -13.38
CA LYS A 123 -8.90 6.53 -13.31
C LYS A 123 -9.02 7.52 -12.14
#